data_AF-A0A434M8T9-F1
#
_entry.id   AF-A0A434M8T9-F1
#
_cell.length_a   1.000
_cell.length_b   1.000
_cell.length_c   1.000
_cell.angle_alpha   90.00
_cell.angle_beta   90.00
_cell.angle_gamma   90.00
#
_symmetry.space_group_name_H-M   'P 1'
#
loop_
_entity.id
_entity.type
_entity.pdbx_description
1 polymer ?
#
loop_
_entity_poly.entity_id
_entity_poly.type
_entity_poly.pdbx_seq_one_letter_code
_entity_poly.pdbx_strand_id
1 'polypeptide(L)'
;MSLIQFSEHLWKFEDSCNVYVLTSGDECLMIDTGSGAVLQHLHTIGIERVDWVLHTHHHRDQCWGTPIVQKAGAKIAVPEYERHLFDNVEAYWQARRIYDAYNDSNTFFSLGENLAVDAVLEDYCTFIWKEYEFRVLPSKGHTYGMISLITDVDGKKIAFTGDLMTSNGKLYQLHAMEYSYGDLLGVEFTMQSILALKKQNVQTAYPSHGEPISNVKADIESLESRLESLASIGGLNTSGRESREHNFNERKVIRESRLQRISEHLLWAGPYTCSNFYIVLSEGGHAMLIDYGLASYGHLHWGADSDGMQALRFVEHHIDQLREDFGVQDIELVVPTHTHDDHVCGIPFLQKHFGTKCWALDSVADVITDPAAWASTPCCFHKPIAVHRILHDGEAFTWRGFDFEVYFAPGQTEYHALILGIIDGKRVAFGGDNLFLFNPGAEGNEHEKIAYQTTVMRNSFQLDMHRRCANVMRATKPDLVCPGHGDLIAIDQSRIAEYTDYIERKEAAFRDVVHEPADHFIDLFWARMLPYLSKTRPKSKVTYTVRIRNNLERTAVYSARLLVASGWAPDGEAESITLQPGQRGEIMLGAIAPSQVDPRRRLIYAEVLIDGVSQGPVCEALVSTLPS
;
A
#
# COMPACT_ATOMS: atom_id res chain seq x y z
N MET A 1 5.81 30.23 30.55
CA MET A 1 4.71 29.27 30.82
C MET A 1 5.24 28.22 31.79
N SER A 2 4.40 27.45 32.46
CA SER A 2 4.84 26.40 33.41
C SER A 2 4.38 25.03 32.93
N LEU A 3 5.14 23.98 33.24
CA LEU A 3 4.72 22.60 33.05
C LEU A 3 3.50 22.31 33.94
N ILE A 4 2.45 21.75 33.35
CA ILE A 4 1.21 21.37 34.01
C ILE A 4 1.27 19.86 34.26
N GLN A 5 1.20 19.45 35.52
CA GLN A 5 1.20 18.03 35.88
C GLN A 5 -0.18 17.41 35.64
N PHE A 6 -0.26 16.32 34.88
CA PHE A 6 -1.48 15.53 34.73
C PHE A 6 -1.48 14.25 35.56
N SER A 7 -0.30 13.66 35.76
CA SER A 7 -0.09 12.51 36.64
C SER A 7 1.34 12.53 37.18
N GLU A 8 1.75 11.49 37.91
CA GLU A 8 3.09 11.43 38.51
C GLU A 8 4.17 11.58 37.45
N HIS A 9 4.01 10.88 36.31
CA HIS A 9 5.00 10.86 35.24
C HIS A 9 4.60 11.57 33.96
N LEU A 10 3.42 12.20 33.90
CA LEU A 10 2.93 12.92 32.70
C LEU A 10 2.73 14.41 32.95
N TRP A 11 3.36 15.21 32.09
CA TRP A 11 3.28 16.67 32.11
C TRP A 11 2.90 17.22 30.73
N LYS A 12 2.28 18.39 30.72
CA LYS A 12 1.98 19.18 29.52
C LYS A 12 2.69 20.52 29.59
N PHE A 13 3.27 20.92 28.47
CA PHE A 13 3.72 22.28 28.23
C PHE A 13 2.87 22.87 27.11
N GLU A 14 2.25 24.02 27.36
CA GLU A 14 1.47 24.75 26.36
C GLU A 14 2.43 25.59 25.51
N ASP A 15 2.34 25.45 24.19
CA ASP A 15 3.18 26.15 23.22
C ASP A 15 2.37 26.38 21.92
N SER A 16 3.03 26.48 20.76
CA SER A 16 2.38 26.42 19.44
C SER A 16 1.49 25.17 19.29
N CYS A 17 1.84 24.08 19.96
CA CYS A 17 1.00 22.92 20.24
C CYS A 17 1.18 22.50 21.71
N ASN A 18 0.33 21.60 22.20
CA ASN A 18 0.60 20.89 23.44
C ASN A 18 1.81 19.98 23.26
N VAL A 19 2.81 20.14 24.12
CA VAL A 19 3.98 19.26 24.19
C VAL A 19 3.83 18.40 25.43
N TYR A 20 3.81 17.08 25.26
CA TYR A 20 3.68 16.16 26.38
C TYR A 20 5.02 15.60 26.78
N VAL A 21 5.27 15.50 28.09
CA VAL A 21 6.55 15.04 28.66
C VAL A 21 6.26 13.84 29.56
N LEU A 22 6.83 12.69 29.22
CA LEU A 22 6.85 11.49 30.04
C LEU A 22 8.19 11.38 30.75
N THR A 23 8.18 11.21 32.07
CA THR A 23 9.41 11.18 32.89
C THR A 23 9.82 9.76 33.26
N SER A 24 11.12 9.52 33.38
CA SER A 24 11.70 8.30 33.94
C SER A 24 13.06 8.63 34.56
N GLY A 25 13.08 8.80 35.87
CA GLY A 25 14.23 9.34 36.61
C GLY A 25 14.46 10.81 36.26
N ASP A 26 15.71 11.14 35.89
CA ASP A 26 16.18 12.45 35.46
C ASP A 26 16.07 12.66 33.93
N GLU A 27 15.47 11.71 33.21
CA GLU A 27 15.30 11.76 31.76
C GLU A 27 13.82 11.81 31.36
N CYS A 28 13.54 12.37 30.19
CA CYS A 28 12.19 12.36 29.63
C CYS A 28 12.14 11.96 28.16
N LEU A 29 10.94 11.53 27.75
CA LEU A 29 10.51 11.41 26.36
C LEU A 29 9.44 12.48 26.12
N MET A 30 9.54 13.15 24.98
CA MET A 30 8.59 14.16 24.56
C MET A 30 7.70 13.65 23.43
N ILE A 31 6.42 14.03 23.45
CA ILE A 31 5.53 13.92 22.30
C ILE A 31 5.39 15.29 21.67
N ASP A 32 5.82 15.38 20.41
CA ASP A 32 6.02 16.64 19.69
C ASP A 32 6.97 17.62 20.42
N THR A 33 7.23 18.79 19.83
CA THR A 33 8.21 19.76 20.38
C THR A 33 7.68 21.17 20.48
N GLY A 34 6.58 21.51 19.79
CA GLY A 34 6.14 22.89 19.68
C GLY A 34 7.29 23.77 19.17
N SER A 35 7.54 24.87 19.87
CA SER A 35 8.68 25.77 19.62
C SER A 35 10.01 25.29 20.21
N GLY A 36 10.00 24.26 21.04
CA GLY A 36 11.14 23.82 21.85
C GLY A 36 11.32 24.62 23.15
N ALA A 37 10.44 25.58 23.45
CA ALA A 37 10.51 26.38 24.68
C ALA A 37 10.44 25.54 25.96
N VAL A 38 9.83 24.35 25.90
CA VAL A 38 9.74 23.40 27.02
C VAL A 38 11.11 23.07 27.63
N LEU A 39 12.20 23.07 26.86
CA LEU A 39 13.56 22.77 27.36
C LEU A 39 13.96 23.69 28.51
N GLN A 40 13.51 24.94 28.49
CA GLN A 40 13.82 25.92 29.53
C GLN A 40 13.10 25.62 30.85
N HIS A 41 12.13 24.71 30.84
CA HIS A 41 11.25 24.40 31.97
C HIS A 41 11.46 22.99 32.52
N LEU A 42 12.13 22.08 31.81
CA LEU A 42 12.32 20.68 32.25
C LEU A 42 12.99 20.54 33.63
N HIS A 43 13.96 21.40 33.94
CA HIS A 43 14.64 21.39 35.24
C HIS A 43 13.69 21.62 36.44
N THR A 44 12.55 22.31 36.22
CA THR A 44 11.58 22.58 37.29
C THR A 44 10.85 21.32 37.76
N ILE A 45 10.90 20.25 36.97
CA ILE A 45 10.30 18.94 37.28
C ILE A 45 11.37 17.85 37.48
N GLY A 46 12.63 18.25 37.67
CA GLY A 46 13.74 17.31 37.96
C GLY A 46 14.32 16.60 36.73
N ILE A 47 14.02 17.07 35.53
CA ILE A 47 14.54 16.48 34.29
C ILE A 47 15.83 17.21 33.86
N GLU A 48 16.88 16.43 33.63
CA GLU A 48 18.19 16.87 33.16
C GLU A 48 18.39 16.63 31.66
N ARG A 49 17.73 15.62 31.07
CA ARG A 49 17.91 15.24 29.66
C ARG A 49 16.62 14.81 28.98
N VAL A 50 16.44 15.26 27.73
CA VAL A 50 15.46 14.66 26.80
C VAL A 50 16.16 13.53 26.07
N ASP A 51 15.68 12.30 26.24
CA ASP A 51 16.27 11.12 25.58
C ASP A 51 15.67 10.92 24.18
N TRP A 52 14.35 11.04 24.05
CA TRP A 52 13.61 10.86 22.81
C TRP A 52 12.54 11.92 22.59
N VAL A 53 12.28 12.23 21.32
CA VAL A 53 11.09 12.93 20.84
C VAL A 53 10.37 12.01 19.87
N LEU A 54 9.08 11.79 20.10
CA LEU A 54 8.19 11.06 19.18
C LEU A 54 7.22 12.06 18.56
N HIS A 55 7.19 12.13 17.23
CA HIS A 55 6.26 12.99 16.52
C HIS A 55 4.96 12.29 16.17
N THR A 56 3.83 13.00 16.33
CA THR A 56 2.53 12.51 15.88
C THR A 56 2.33 12.75 14.39
N HIS A 57 2.78 13.91 13.88
CA HIS A 57 2.81 14.27 12.46
C HIS A 57 3.77 15.42 12.14
N HIS A 58 3.91 15.76 10.86
CA HIS A 58 4.94 16.64 10.30
C HIS A 58 4.65 18.14 10.33
N HIS A 59 3.49 18.57 10.83
CA HIS A 59 3.15 19.99 10.79
C HIS A 59 4.12 20.81 11.64
N ARG A 60 4.59 21.93 11.08
CA ARG A 60 5.67 22.75 11.61
C ARG A 60 5.37 23.27 13.00
N ASP A 61 4.13 23.63 13.32
CA ASP A 61 3.73 24.06 14.66
C ASP A 61 4.00 23.01 15.75
N GLN A 62 4.13 21.73 15.37
CA GLN A 62 4.46 20.63 16.27
C GLN A 62 5.95 20.30 16.33
N CYS A 63 6.68 20.50 15.23
CA CYS A 63 8.05 20.02 15.10
C CYS A 63 9.11 21.11 14.86
N TRP A 64 8.77 22.40 14.82
CA TRP A 64 9.75 23.46 14.56
C TRP A 64 10.78 23.68 15.68
N GLY A 65 10.49 23.25 16.91
CA GLY A 65 11.42 23.20 18.02
C GLY A 65 12.44 22.05 17.96
N THR A 66 12.21 21.06 17.10
CA THR A 66 13.02 19.82 17.03
C THR A 66 14.51 20.07 16.82
N PRO A 67 14.99 20.98 15.95
CA PRO A 67 16.42 21.28 15.84
C PRO A 67 17.08 21.67 17.17
N ILE A 68 16.36 22.41 18.02
CA ILE A 68 16.86 22.88 19.32
C ILE A 68 16.97 21.69 20.29
N VAL A 69 15.93 20.85 20.33
CA VAL A 69 15.86 19.66 21.19
C VAL A 69 16.89 18.61 20.77
N GLN A 70 17.07 18.39 19.47
CA GLN A 70 18.08 17.48 18.93
C GLN A 70 19.50 17.98 19.22
N LYS A 71 19.77 19.29 19.09
CA LYS A 71 21.07 19.88 19.47
C LYS A 71 21.38 19.72 20.97
N ALA A 72 20.35 19.60 21.80
CA ALA A 72 20.49 19.29 23.22
C ALA A 72 20.72 17.78 23.50
N GLY A 73 20.74 16.93 22.47
CA GLY A 73 21.12 15.51 22.57
C GLY A 73 19.95 14.52 22.44
N ALA A 74 18.73 14.98 22.20
CA ALA A 74 17.57 14.10 22.03
C ALA A 74 17.62 13.34 20.69
N LYS A 75 17.14 12.10 20.71
CA LYS A 75 16.90 11.30 19.51
C LYS A 75 15.49 11.52 18.98
N ILE A 76 15.30 11.42 17.67
CA ILE A 76 14.04 11.76 17.01
C ILE A 76 13.42 10.53 16.35
N ALA A 77 12.16 10.23 16.69
CA ALA A 77 11.34 9.21 16.06
C ALA A 77 10.13 9.85 15.37
N VAL A 78 9.89 9.50 14.11
CA VAL A 78 8.84 10.11 13.27
C VAL A 78 7.94 9.05 12.62
N PRO A 79 6.70 9.38 12.24
CA PRO A 79 5.79 8.44 11.56
C PRO A 79 6.38 7.91 10.24
N GLU A 80 6.28 6.60 9.99
CA GLU A 80 6.81 5.94 8.78
C GLU A 80 6.37 6.64 7.49
N TYR A 81 5.09 6.96 7.38
CA TYR A 81 4.50 7.55 6.17
C TYR A 81 4.69 9.06 6.05
N GLU A 82 5.29 9.71 7.05
CA GLU A 82 5.65 11.15 6.99
C GLU A 82 7.15 11.40 7.12
N ARG A 83 7.96 10.36 7.31
CA ARG A 83 9.42 10.48 7.49
C ARG A 83 10.08 11.40 6.48
N HIS A 84 9.67 11.32 5.21
CA HIS A 84 10.21 12.13 4.12
C HIS A 84 9.95 13.64 4.29
N LEU A 85 8.96 14.04 5.09
CA LEU A 85 8.65 15.42 5.47
C LEU A 85 9.46 15.89 6.69
N PHE A 86 10.36 15.04 7.20
CA PHE A 86 11.35 15.36 8.23
C PHE A 86 12.79 15.22 7.69
N ASP A 87 13.20 14.04 7.21
CA ASP A 87 14.60 13.77 6.86
C ASP A 87 14.98 14.03 5.39
N ASN A 88 13.99 14.35 4.57
CA ASN A 88 14.16 14.66 3.14
C ASN A 88 13.22 15.78 2.68
N VAL A 89 12.83 16.67 3.61
CA VAL A 89 11.84 17.71 3.39
C VAL A 89 12.30 18.77 2.38
N GLU A 90 13.60 19.03 2.31
CA GLU A 90 14.18 19.93 1.30
C GLU A 90 13.93 19.41 -0.12
N ALA A 91 14.06 18.10 -0.34
CA ALA A 91 13.76 17.48 -1.63
C ALA A 91 12.27 17.55 -1.95
N TYR A 92 11.40 17.38 -0.94
CA TYR A 92 9.96 17.64 -1.10
C TYR A 92 9.71 19.08 -1.57
N TRP A 93 10.32 20.10 -0.93
CA TRP A 93 10.17 21.49 -1.37
C TRP A 93 10.68 21.76 -2.78
N GLN A 94 11.73 21.06 -3.22
CA GLN A 94 12.21 21.13 -4.61
C GLN A 94 11.25 20.46 -5.61
N ALA A 95 10.60 19.38 -5.20
CA ALA A 95 9.67 18.63 -6.06
C ALA A 95 8.25 19.22 -6.07
N ARG A 96 7.88 19.99 -5.03
CA ARG A 96 6.53 20.51 -4.86
C ARG A 96 6.12 21.40 -6.03
N ARG A 97 4.97 21.09 -6.61
CA ARG A 97 4.35 21.90 -7.67
C ARG A 97 3.93 23.27 -7.12
N ILE A 98 4.33 24.34 -7.80
CA ILE A 98 4.04 25.74 -7.39
C ILE A 98 2.87 26.34 -8.19
N TYR A 99 2.75 26.00 -9.47
CA TYR A 99 1.71 26.52 -10.38
C TYR A 99 0.75 25.40 -10.80
N ASP A 100 -0.53 25.75 -10.98
CA ASP A 100 -1.60 24.80 -11.32
C ASP A 100 -1.66 23.61 -10.33
N ALA A 101 -1.39 23.89 -9.05
CA ALA A 101 -1.45 22.92 -7.98
C ALA A 101 -2.92 22.71 -7.56
N TYR A 102 -3.42 21.50 -7.78
CA TYR A 102 -4.74 21.02 -7.35
C TYR A 102 -4.64 20.05 -6.16
N ASN A 103 -3.52 20.13 -5.44
CA ASN A 103 -3.28 19.41 -4.20
C ASN A 103 -3.56 20.36 -3.03
N ASP A 104 -4.58 20.02 -2.25
CA ASP A 104 -4.98 20.77 -1.05
C ASP A 104 -4.49 20.10 0.23
N SER A 105 -3.72 19.01 0.13
CA SER A 105 -3.05 18.37 1.25
C SER A 105 -2.18 19.39 2.01
N ASN A 106 -2.24 19.31 3.33
CA ASN A 106 -1.57 20.23 4.25
C ASN A 106 -0.04 20.09 4.34
N THR A 107 0.61 19.40 3.41
CA THR A 107 2.07 19.18 3.38
C THR A 107 2.88 20.48 3.27
N PHE A 108 2.25 21.60 2.93
CA PHE A 108 2.86 22.93 2.98
C PHE A 108 3.16 23.42 4.41
N PHE A 109 2.61 22.78 5.44
CA PHE A 109 3.00 23.03 6.82
C PHE A 109 4.27 22.27 7.24
N SER A 110 4.95 21.52 6.36
CA SER A 110 6.20 20.82 6.71
C SER A 110 7.36 21.76 7.10
N LEU A 111 8.39 21.22 7.75
CA LEU A 111 9.66 21.93 8.04
C LEU A 111 10.36 22.40 6.77
N GLY A 112 11.19 23.44 6.87
CA GLY A 112 11.94 23.96 5.70
C GLY A 112 13.28 23.26 5.44
N GLU A 113 13.85 22.62 6.47
CA GLU A 113 15.19 22.02 6.45
C GLU A 113 15.13 20.58 6.96
N ASN A 114 16.02 19.73 6.46
CA ASN A 114 16.07 18.33 6.86
C ASN A 114 16.46 18.17 8.33
N LEU A 115 15.88 17.16 8.99
CA LEU A 115 16.26 16.71 10.31
C LEU A 115 16.93 15.34 10.26
N ALA A 116 17.88 15.10 11.16
CA ALA A 116 18.33 13.73 11.40
C ALA A 116 17.21 12.96 12.12
N VAL A 117 16.81 11.82 11.57
CA VAL A 117 15.81 10.92 12.16
C VAL A 117 16.52 9.66 12.67
N ASP A 118 16.37 9.38 13.95
CA ASP A 118 17.02 8.26 14.65
C ASP A 118 16.18 6.97 14.60
N ALA A 119 14.85 7.08 14.54
CA ALA A 119 13.94 5.94 14.45
C ALA A 119 12.67 6.23 13.64
N VAL A 120 12.01 5.17 13.19
CA VAL A 120 10.73 5.24 12.49
C VAL A 120 9.64 4.61 13.35
N LEU A 121 8.52 5.31 13.48
CA LEU A 121 7.30 4.82 14.12
C LEU A 121 6.47 4.11 13.05
N GLU A 122 6.74 2.82 12.90
CA GLU A 122 6.07 1.94 11.93
C GLU A 122 4.64 1.62 12.36
N ASP A 123 3.70 1.68 11.41
CA ASP A 123 2.29 1.40 11.67
C ASP A 123 2.11 -0.02 12.23
N TYR A 124 1.26 -0.12 13.26
CA TYR A 124 1.00 -1.38 13.93
C TYR A 124 2.26 -2.05 14.51
N CYS A 125 3.29 -1.27 14.85
CA CYS A 125 4.42 -1.71 15.67
C CYS A 125 4.30 -1.20 17.12
N THR A 126 5.28 -1.58 17.94
CA THR A 126 5.48 -1.04 19.29
C THR A 126 6.85 -0.38 19.34
N PHE A 127 6.91 0.86 19.79
CA PHE A 127 8.15 1.56 20.14
C PHE A 127 8.37 1.47 21.65
N ILE A 128 9.55 1.06 22.09
CA ILE A 128 9.85 0.83 23.51
C ILE A 128 10.88 1.85 23.99
N TRP A 129 10.56 2.58 25.04
CA TRP A 129 11.49 3.46 25.75
C TRP A 129 11.36 3.24 27.26
N LYS A 130 12.37 2.61 27.86
CA LYS A 130 12.41 2.25 29.28
C LYS A 130 11.15 1.49 29.70
N GLU A 131 10.35 2.01 30.63
CA GLU A 131 9.09 1.44 31.12
C GLU A 131 7.88 1.69 30.20
N TYR A 132 8.02 2.52 29.17
CA TYR A 132 6.92 2.88 28.27
C TYR A 132 6.95 2.08 26.97
N GLU A 133 5.83 1.41 26.69
CA GLU A 133 5.56 0.76 25.41
C GLU A 133 4.52 1.57 24.65
N PHE A 134 4.89 2.10 23.48
CA PHE A 134 4.02 2.89 22.62
C PHE A 134 3.54 2.05 21.44
N ARG A 135 2.25 1.70 21.46
CA ARG A 135 1.56 1.14 20.30
C ARG A 135 1.36 2.25 19.27
N VAL A 136 1.90 2.06 18.06
CA VAL A 136 1.73 2.98 16.93
C VAL A 136 0.45 2.60 16.18
N LEU A 137 -0.58 3.44 16.29
CA LEU A 137 -1.84 3.26 15.57
C LEU A 137 -1.88 4.24 14.37
N PRO A 138 -2.03 3.76 13.12
CA PRO A 138 -2.29 4.66 12.01
C PRO A 138 -3.60 5.40 12.23
N SER A 139 -3.56 6.72 12.09
CA SER A 139 -4.71 7.57 12.38
C SER A 139 -4.90 8.65 11.31
N LYS A 140 -4.89 8.25 10.04
CA LYS A 140 -5.10 9.14 8.88
C LYS A 140 -6.26 10.11 9.11
N GLY A 141 -6.11 11.37 8.71
CA GLY A 141 -7.15 12.37 8.88
C GLY A 141 -6.61 13.76 8.60
N HIS A 142 -6.16 14.46 9.65
CA HIS A 142 -5.56 15.79 9.56
C HIS A 142 -4.32 15.85 8.67
N THR A 143 -3.53 14.77 8.66
CA THR A 143 -2.54 14.50 7.63
C THR A 143 -2.60 13.03 7.22
N TYR A 144 -1.99 12.70 6.08
CA TYR A 144 -2.03 11.34 5.55
C TYR A 144 -1.31 10.34 6.45
N GLY A 145 -0.12 10.70 6.94
CA GLY A 145 0.77 9.78 7.64
C GLY A 145 0.75 9.92 9.17
N MET A 146 -0.13 10.76 9.74
CA MET A 146 -0.22 10.91 11.19
C MET A 146 -0.53 9.60 11.91
N ILE A 147 -0.10 9.53 13.16
CA ILE A 147 -0.30 8.39 14.06
C ILE A 147 -0.88 8.84 15.39
N SER A 148 -1.54 7.90 16.07
CA SER A 148 -1.82 7.99 17.49
C SER A 148 -0.85 7.06 18.24
N LEU A 149 -0.29 7.56 19.34
CA LEU A 149 0.65 6.83 20.19
C LEU A 149 -0.06 6.42 21.48
N ILE A 150 -0.24 5.12 21.69
CA ILE A 150 -1.00 4.58 22.82
C ILE A 150 -0.05 3.91 23.79
N THR A 151 -0.14 4.26 25.07
CA THR A 151 0.73 3.71 26.12
C THR A 151 0.03 3.70 27.47
N ASP A 152 0.61 3.02 28.46
CA ASP A 152 0.16 3.03 29.85
C ASP A 152 1.04 3.97 30.67
N VAL A 153 0.42 4.93 31.38
CA VAL A 153 1.10 5.85 32.28
C VAL A 153 0.36 5.88 33.61
N ASP A 154 1.07 5.65 34.72
CA ASP A 154 0.50 5.67 36.08
C ASP A 154 -0.75 4.79 36.24
N GLY A 155 -0.73 3.61 35.62
CA GLY A 155 -1.84 2.65 35.64
C GLY A 155 -3.04 3.02 34.76
N LYS A 156 -2.88 3.99 33.86
CA LYS A 156 -3.92 4.42 32.92
C LYS A 156 -3.45 4.27 31.48
N LYS A 157 -4.28 3.61 30.67
CA LYS A 157 -4.10 3.55 29.22
C LYS A 157 -4.51 4.86 28.58
N ILE A 158 -3.58 5.55 27.95
CA ILE A 158 -3.78 6.87 27.34
C ILE A 158 -3.41 6.85 25.85
N ALA A 159 -3.82 7.88 25.11
CA ALA A 159 -3.39 8.09 23.73
C ALA A 159 -2.91 9.53 23.52
N PHE A 160 -1.78 9.71 22.85
CA PHE A 160 -1.42 10.98 22.22
C PHE A 160 -1.92 10.94 20.79
N THR A 161 -2.92 11.75 20.46
CA THR A 161 -3.73 11.57 19.24
C THR A 161 -3.36 12.53 18.11
N GLY A 162 -2.31 13.33 18.28
CA GLY A 162 -2.03 14.41 17.35
C GLY A 162 -3.24 15.34 17.22
N ASP A 163 -3.55 15.70 15.98
CA ASP A 163 -4.72 16.51 15.63
C ASP A 163 -5.91 15.67 15.09
N LEU A 164 -6.00 14.40 15.47
CA LEU A 164 -7.06 13.49 15.00
C LEU A 164 -8.44 14.00 15.44
N MET A 165 -8.53 14.44 16.69
CA MET A 165 -9.74 15.00 17.30
C MET A 165 -9.36 15.87 18.50
N THR A 166 -10.24 16.80 18.84
CA THR A 166 -10.17 17.66 20.03
C THR A 166 -11.36 17.41 20.93
N SER A 167 -11.32 17.98 22.15
CA SER A 167 -12.39 17.82 23.14
C SER A 167 -13.76 18.30 22.63
N ASN A 168 -14.81 17.65 23.13
CA ASN A 168 -16.21 17.76 22.68
C ASN A 168 -16.48 17.19 21.27
N GLY A 169 -15.60 16.31 20.77
CA GLY A 169 -15.77 15.62 19.49
C GLY A 169 -15.73 16.56 18.30
N LYS A 170 -14.61 17.28 18.13
CA LYS A 170 -14.41 18.25 17.04
C LYS A 170 -13.07 18.03 16.35
N LEU A 171 -13.01 18.40 15.08
CA LEU A 171 -11.73 18.57 14.37
C LEU A 171 -11.00 19.81 14.88
N TYR A 172 -9.67 19.80 14.84
CA TYR A 172 -8.86 21.01 15.05
C TYR A 172 -9.07 22.00 13.89
N GLN A 173 -8.90 21.53 12.65
CA GLN A 173 -9.01 22.33 11.43
C GLN A 173 -9.82 21.58 10.37
N LEU A 174 -10.91 22.18 9.88
CA LEU A 174 -11.74 21.54 8.86
C LEU A 174 -11.04 21.48 7.50
N HIS A 175 -10.24 22.49 7.14
CA HIS A 175 -9.50 22.51 5.86
C HIS A 175 -8.50 21.35 5.74
N ALA A 176 -8.09 20.76 6.87
CA ALA A 176 -7.20 19.60 6.87
C ALA A 176 -7.85 18.32 6.34
N MET A 177 -9.16 18.35 6.09
CA MET A 177 -9.88 17.25 5.48
C MET A 177 -9.82 17.29 3.94
N GLU A 178 -9.36 18.39 3.33
CA GLU A 178 -9.14 18.49 1.88
C GLU A 178 -7.79 17.84 1.52
N TYR A 179 -7.81 16.89 0.58
CA TYR A 179 -6.61 16.22 0.08
C TYR A 179 -6.35 16.58 -1.38
N SER A 180 -7.42 16.65 -2.17
CA SER A 180 -7.41 17.23 -3.52
C SER A 180 -8.34 18.42 -3.59
N TYR A 181 -8.13 19.26 -4.60
CA TYR A 181 -8.95 20.44 -4.84
C TYR A 181 -10.45 20.14 -4.73
N GLY A 182 -11.15 20.68 -3.73
CA GLY A 182 -12.61 20.50 -3.54
C GLY A 182 -13.09 19.08 -3.21
N ASP A 183 -12.24 18.22 -2.64
CA ASP A 183 -12.69 17.02 -1.91
C ASP A 183 -12.63 17.21 -0.39
N LEU A 184 -13.27 16.33 0.36
CA LEU A 184 -13.14 16.24 1.82
C LEU A 184 -12.85 14.80 2.24
N LEU A 185 -11.93 14.15 1.53
CA LEU A 185 -11.57 12.75 1.73
C LEU A 185 -11.07 12.46 3.16
N GLY A 186 -10.45 13.45 3.82
CA GLY A 186 -10.04 13.35 5.21
C GLY A 186 -11.18 13.07 6.18
N VAL A 187 -12.45 13.31 5.80
CA VAL A 187 -13.64 12.93 6.58
C VAL A 187 -13.75 11.41 6.74
N GLU A 188 -13.59 10.66 5.64
CA GLU A 188 -13.60 9.19 5.69
C GLU A 188 -12.40 8.68 6.50
N PHE A 189 -11.20 9.20 6.23
CA PHE A 189 -10.00 8.81 6.95
C PHE A 189 -10.14 9.03 8.46
N THR A 190 -10.63 10.21 8.86
CA THR A 190 -10.85 10.53 10.27
C THR A 190 -11.90 9.60 10.88
N MET A 191 -13.00 9.32 10.17
CA MET A 191 -14.05 8.42 10.64
C MET A 191 -13.49 7.01 10.94
N GLN A 192 -12.68 6.46 10.05
CA GLN A 192 -12.07 5.14 10.24
C GLN A 192 -11.02 5.16 11.36
N SER A 193 -10.23 6.23 11.45
CA SER A 193 -9.20 6.41 12.49
C SER A 193 -9.78 6.54 13.90
N ILE A 194 -10.89 7.27 14.08
CA ILE A 194 -11.54 7.37 15.39
C ILE A 194 -12.22 6.06 15.80
N LEU A 195 -12.74 5.28 14.84
CA LEU A 195 -13.23 3.92 15.10
C LEU A 195 -12.08 3.00 15.52
N ALA A 196 -10.94 3.07 14.84
CA ALA A 196 -9.74 2.34 15.25
C ALA A 196 -9.26 2.73 16.66
N LEU A 197 -9.30 4.03 17.02
CA LEU A 197 -8.99 4.51 18.36
C LEU A 197 -10.01 4.02 19.40
N LYS A 198 -11.31 4.00 19.06
CA LYS A 198 -12.40 3.52 19.93
C LYS A 198 -12.14 2.09 20.41
N LYS A 199 -11.65 1.22 19.53
CA LYS A 199 -11.27 -0.18 19.84
C LYS A 199 -10.17 -0.28 20.90
N GLN A 200 -9.35 0.76 21.06
CA GLN A 200 -8.22 0.76 21.99
C GLN A 200 -8.64 1.02 23.44
N ASN A 201 -9.89 1.43 23.69
CA ASN A 201 -10.44 1.66 25.03
C ASN A 201 -9.55 2.55 25.91
N VAL A 202 -8.99 3.61 25.33
CA VAL A 202 -8.12 4.55 26.05
C VAL A 202 -8.95 5.40 27.00
N GLN A 203 -8.43 5.64 28.21
CA GLN A 203 -9.13 6.36 29.28
C GLN A 203 -9.05 7.88 29.10
N THR A 204 -7.94 8.37 28.54
CA THR A 204 -7.74 9.79 28.26
C THR A 204 -6.96 9.94 26.97
N ALA A 205 -7.40 10.84 26.10
CA ALA A 205 -6.67 11.23 24.91
C ALA A 205 -6.10 12.64 25.06
N TYR A 206 -4.89 12.81 24.56
CA TYR A 206 -4.06 14.01 24.67
C TYR A 206 -3.79 14.54 23.26
N PRO A 207 -4.63 15.48 22.77
CA PRO A 207 -4.48 16.05 21.44
C PRO A 207 -3.40 17.11 21.40
N SER A 208 -2.74 17.29 20.26
CA SER A 208 -1.73 18.34 20.12
C SER A 208 -2.33 19.75 20.21
N HIS A 209 -3.66 19.91 20.04
CA HIS A 209 -4.35 21.17 20.29
C HIS A 209 -5.60 21.00 21.15
N GLY A 210 -5.79 21.94 22.09
CA GLY A 210 -6.95 21.98 22.98
C GLY A 210 -6.75 21.24 24.29
N GLU A 211 -7.85 20.97 24.98
CA GLU A 211 -7.84 20.31 26.30
C GLU A 211 -7.77 18.79 26.21
N PRO A 212 -7.23 18.09 27.22
CA PRO A 212 -7.33 16.64 27.34
C PRO A 212 -8.77 16.14 27.25
N ILE A 213 -8.94 14.98 26.60
CA ILE A 213 -10.23 14.33 26.38
C ILE A 213 -10.41 13.25 27.44
N SER A 214 -11.20 13.55 28.48
CA SER A 214 -11.47 12.60 29.57
C SER A 214 -12.59 11.60 29.29
N ASN A 215 -13.46 11.89 28.31
CA ASN A 215 -14.51 10.96 27.86
C ASN A 215 -14.36 10.66 26.37
N VAL A 216 -13.30 9.90 26.07
CA VAL A 216 -12.86 9.61 24.69
C VAL A 216 -13.97 8.99 23.85
N LYS A 217 -14.71 8.03 24.40
CA LYS A 217 -15.82 7.37 23.68
C LYS A 217 -16.92 8.34 23.29
N ALA A 218 -17.38 9.20 24.21
CA ALA A 218 -18.46 10.15 23.93
C ALA A 218 -18.03 11.23 22.92
N ASP A 219 -16.77 11.66 22.97
CA ASP A 219 -16.23 12.62 22.02
C ASP A 219 -16.04 11.99 20.63
N ILE A 220 -15.63 10.73 20.56
CA ILE A 220 -15.59 9.96 19.30
C ILE A 220 -17.00 9.88 18.70
N GLU A 221 -18.00 9.45 19.47
CA GLU A 221 -19.41 9.35 19.02
C GLU A 221 -19.98 10.72 18.57
N SER A 222 -19.57 11.79 19.24
CA SER A 222 -19.94 13.15 18.87
C SER A 222 -19.29 13.58 17.55
N LEU A 223 -18.01 13.30 17.35
CA LEU A 223 -17.31 13.62 16.10
C LEU A 223 -17.85 12.78 14.94
N GLU A 224 -18.04 11.48 15.17
CA GLU A 224 -18.72 10.53 14.28
C GLU A 224 -20.02 11.12 13.72
N SER A 225 -20.94 11.57 14.59
CA SER A 225 -22.23 12.14 14.18
C SER A 225 -22.09 13.45 13.38
N ARG A 226 -21.11 14.29 13.72
CA ARG A 226 -20.84 15.55 13.01
C ARG A 226 -20.27 15.32 11.62
N LEU A 227 -19.35 14.38 11.47
CA LEU A 227 -18.76 14.00 10.19
C LEU A 227 -19.81 13.38 9.26
N GLU A 228 -20.72 12.56 9.78
CA GLU A 228 -21.88 12.09 9.01
C GLU A 228 -22.77 13.23 8.54
N SER A 229 -23.08 14.16 9.44
CA SER A 229 -23.91 15.33 9.09
C SER A 229 -23.25 16.16 7.99
N LEU A 230 -21.93 16.38 8.08
CA LEU A 230 -21.14 17.09 7.08
C LEU A 230 -21.22 16.39 5.71
N ALA A 231 -20.95 15.10 5.66
CA ALA A 231 -20.96 14.37 4.41
C ALA A 231 -22.35 14.20 3.79
N SER A 232 -23.41 14.20 4.61
CA SER A 232 -24.79 14.12 4.12
C SER A 232 -25.26 15.35 3.34
N ILE A 233 -24.48 16.45 3.36
CA ILE A 233 -24.75 17.67 2.58
C ILE A 233 -24.70 17.37 1.06
N GLY A 234 -23.85 16.43 0.61
CA GLY A 234 -23.61 16.12 -0.81
C GLY A 234 -22.66 17.12 -1.50
N GLY A 235 -22.02 16.71 -2.61
CA GLY A 235 -21.10 17.55 -3.38
C GLY A 235 -19.72 17.80 -2.75
N LEU A 236 -19.42 17.15 -1.61
CA LEU A 236 -18.17 17.33 -0.86
C LEU A 236 -17.14 16.22 -1.13
N ASN A 237 -17.47 15.19 -1.92
CA ASN A 237 -16.56 14.09 -2.29
C ASN A 237 -15.85 13.45 -1.07
N THR A 238 -16.58 13.18 0.01
CA THR A 238 -16.01 12.66 1.28
C THR A 238 -15.51 11.22 1.21
N SER A 239 -15.71 10.54 0.09
CA SER A 239 -15.25 9.16 -0.15
C SER A 239 -14.43 9.05 -1.44
N GLY A 240 -13.77 10.15 -1.81
CA GLY A 240 -13.02 10.31 -3.04
C GLY A 240 -13.84 10.93 -4.17
N ARG A 241 -13.15 11.41 -5.20
CA ARG A 241 -13.78 11.91 -6.43
C ARG A 241 -14.21 10.73 -7.30
N GLU A 242 -15.41 10.82 -7.87
CA GLU A 242 -15.94 9.83 -8.81
C GLU A 242 -14.94 9.53 -9.93
N SER A 243 -14.44 8.30 -10.02
CA SER A 243 -14.12 7.74 -11.33
C SER A 243 -15.45 7.31 -11.94
N ARG A 244 -15.68 7.65 -13.21
CA ARG A 244 -16.93 7.38 -13.96
C ARG A 244 -17.38 5.90 -13.95
N GLU A 245 -16.54 5.00 -13.44
CA GLU A 245 -16.74 3.55 -13.42
C GLU A 245 -17.29 3.05 -12.07
N HIS A 246 -17.20 3.81 -10.98
CA HIS A 246 -17.51 3.36 -9.62
C HIS A 246 -18.70 4.13 -9.02
N ASN A 247 -19.89 3.56 -9.15
CA ASN A 247 -21.17 4.13 -8.68
C ASN A 247 -21.31 4.11 -7.14
N PHE A 248 -20.48 4.84 -6.41
CA PHE A 248 -20.77 5.15 -5.00
C PHE A 248 -21.67 6.37 -4.91
N ASN A 249 -22.70 6.28 -4.08
CA ASN A 249 -23.55 7.43 -3.81
C ASN A 249 -22.75 8.44 -3.00
N GLU A 250 -22.43 9.60 -3.59
CA GLU A 250 -21.67 10.71 -2.98
C GLU A 250 -22.22 11.20 -1.62
N ARG A 251 -23.48 10.87 -1.29
CA ARG A 251 -24.11 11.20 0.00
C ARG A 251 -23.84 10.18 1.11
N LYS A 252 -23.22 9.04 0.79
CA LYS A 252 -22.92 7.98 1.76
C LYS A 252 -21.45 8.09 2.19
N VAL A 253 -21.22 8.40 3.47
CA VAL A 253 -19.90 8.19 4.08
C VAL A 253 -19.63 6.70 4.20
N ILE A 254 -18.47 6.28 3.73
CA ILE A 254 -17.94 4.96 3.99
C ILE A 254 -17.32 4.97 5.39
N ARG A 255 -18.14 4.74 6.43
CA ARG A 255 -17.64 4.62 7.82
C ARG A 255 -16.84 3.33 7.99
N GLU A 256 -17.47 2.23 7.62
CA GLU A 256 -16.92 0.88 7.57
C GLU A 256 -17.68 0.14 6.46
N SER A 257 -16.97 -0.66 5.66
CA SER A 257 -17.63 -1.65 4.82
C SER A 257 -18.10 -2.83 5.68
N ARG A 258 -19.11 -3.56 5.21
CA ARG A 258 -19.69 -4.70 5.92
C ARG A 258 -19.56 -5.94 5.07
N LEU A 259 -19.13 -7.03 5.71
CA LEU A 259 -19.13 -8.36 5.15
C LEU A 259 -20.54 -8.76 4.71
N GLN A 260 -20.63 -9.32 3.52
CA GLN A 260 -21.85 -9.88 2.95
C GLN A 260 -21.68 -11.39 2.76
N ARG A 261 -22.67 -12.17 3.19
CA ARG A 261 -22.70 -13.61 2.92
C ARG A 261 -23.02 -13.87 1.45
N ILE A 262 -22.12 -14.56 0.76
CA ILE A 262 -22.37 -15.13 -0.57
C ILE A 262 -23.06 -16.49 -0.41
N SER A 263 -22.57 -17.29 0.54
CA SER A 263 -23.12 -18.59 0.93
C SER A 263 -22.88 -18.85 2.42
N GLU A 264 -23.08 -20.09 2.88
CA GLU A 264 -22.89 -20.45 4.30
C GLU A 264 -21.44 -20.23 4.75
N HIS A 265 -20.49 -20.66 3.90
CA HIS A 265 -19.06 -20.65 4.18
C HIS A 265 -18.27 -19.61 3.37
N LEU A 266 -18.93 -18.74 2.60
CA LEU A 266 -18.25 -17.72 1.80
C LEU A 266 -18.79 -16.32 2.07
N LEU A 267 -17.89 -15.41 2.42
CA LEU A 267 -18.17 -13.98 2.59
C LEU A 267 -17.44 -13.15 1.54
N TRP A 268 -18.01 -11.99 1.25
CA TRP A 268 -17.41 -10.92 0.47
C TRP A 268 -17.24 -9.69 1.37
N ALA A 269 -16.11 -8.99 1.22
CA ALA A 269 -15.81 -7.71 1.86
C ALA A 269 -16.87 -6.60 1.67
N GLY A 270 -17.73 -6.76 0.66
CA GLY A 270 -18.81 -5.84 0.36
C GLY A 270 -18.44 -4.81 -0.71
N PRO A 271 -19.42 -4.06 -1.22
CA PRO A 271 -19.27 -3.25 -2.40
C PRO A 271 -18.43 -1.99 -2.18
N TYR A 272 -18.13 -1.61 -0.93
CA TYR A 272 -17.46 -0.36 -0.58
C TYR A 272 -15.94 -0.47 -0.50
N THR A 273 -15.40 -1.69 -0.45
CA THR A 273 -13.94 -1.89 -0.52
C THR A 273 -13.41 -1.47 -1.88
N CYS A 274 -12.20 -0.90 -1.91
CA CYS A 274 -11.51 -0.65 -3.17
C CYS A 274 -11.36 -1.96 -3.92
N SER A 275 -10.68 -2.88 -3.24
CA SER A 275 -10.28 -4.17 -3.76
C SER A 275 -11.03 -5.21 -2.94
N ASN A 276 -11.86 -5.98 -3.62
CA ASN A 276 -12.59 -7.08 -3.02
C ASN A 276 -11.61 -8.07 -2.42
N PHE A 277 -11.94 -8.52 -1.22
CA PHE A 277 -11.39 -9.74 -0.68
C PHE A 277 -12.53 -10.66 -0.27
N TYR A 278 -12.21 -11.94 -0.17
CA TYR A 278 -13.18 -12.98 0.11
C TYR A 278 -12.73 -13.81 1.29
N ILE A 279 -13.69 -14.31 2.07
CA ILE A 279 -13.39 -15.08 3.27
C ILE A 279 -14.10 -16.42 3.17
N VAL A 280 -13.31 -17.48 3.18
CA VAL A 280 -13.82 -18.84 3.36
C VAL A 280 -13.82 -19.16 4.84
N LEU A 281 -14.99 -19.45 5.39
CA LEU A 281 -15.19 -19.82 6.78
C LEU A 281 -15.16 -21.34 6.94
N SER A 282 -14.64 -21.81 8.06
CA SER A 282 -14.77 -23.21 8.48
C SER A 282 -15.62 -23.32 9.75
N GLU A 283 -16.22 -24.49 9.98
CA GLU A 283 -17.03 -24.76 11.19
C GLU A 283 -16.25 -24.60 12.51
N GLY A 284 -14.91 -24.63 12.47
CA GLY A 284 -14.03 -24.51 13.65
C GLY A 284 -13.65 -23.08 14.03
N GLY A 285 -14.24 -22.05 13.40
CA GLY A 285 -13.85 -20.66 13.64
C GLY A 285 -12.52 -20.27 12.99
N HIS A 286 -12.05 -21.02 12.00
CA HIS A 286 -10.90 -20.60 11.19
C HIS A 286 -11.37 -19.97 9.88
N ALA A 287 -10.63 -18.98 9.41
CA ALA A 287 -10.86 -18.29 8.15
C ALA A 287 -9.64 -18.40 7.21
N MET A 288 -9.92 -18.52 5.92
CA MET A 288 -8.97 -18.29 4.84
C MET A 288 -9.40 -17.06 4.07
N LEU A 289 -8.48 -16.15 3.81
CA LEU A 289 -8.71 -14.96 2.98
C LEU A 289 -8.20 -15.19 1.55
N ILE A 290 -8.94 -14.69 0.58
CA ILE A 290 -8.46 -14.49 -0.79
C ILE A 290 -8.30 -13.00 -0.97
N ASP A 291 -7.05 -12.56 -1.15
CA ASP A 291 -6.60 -11.17 -1.03
C ASP A 291 -6.87 -10.53 0.34
N TYR A 292 -6.22 -9.41 0.64
CA TYR A 292 -6.57 -8.53 1.77
C TYR A 292 -6.02 -7.12 1.53
N GLY A 293 -6.91 -6.29 0.98
CA GLY A 293 -6.59 -5.02 0.36
C GLY A 293 -7.06 -3.79 1.11
N LEU A 294 -7.41 -2.73 0.38
CA LEU A 294 -7.84 -1.44 0.95
C LEU A 294 -9.33 -1.39 1.33
N ALA A 295 -9.62 -0.62 2.39
CA ALA A 295 -10.97 -0.43 2.94
C ALA A 295 -11.96 0.24 1.99
N SER A 296 -11.48 1.11 1.09
CA SER A 296 -12.28 1.87 0.12
C SER A 296 -11.41 2.52 -0.95
N TYR A 297 -12.04 2.95 -2.05
CA TYR A 297 -11.38 3.67 -3.16
C TYR A 297 -10.67 4.95 -2.69
N GLY A 298 -11.14 5.59 -1.62
CA GLY A 298 -10.50 6.77 -1.06
C GLY A 298 -9.07 6.53 -0.58
N HIS A 299 -8.70 5.28 -0.26
CA HIS A 299 -7.31 4.96 0.12
C HIS A 299 -6.36 4.78 -1.06
N LEU A 300 -6.90 4.62 -2.28
CA LEU A 300 -6.13 4.48 -3.51
C LEU A 300 -5.97 5.85 -4.17
N HIS A 301 -4.74 6.25 -4.47
CA HIS A 301 -4.41 7.59 -4.94
C HIS A 301 -4.03 7.56 -6.43
N TRP A 302 -4.94 7.99 -7.31
CA TRP A 302 -4.70 8.12 -8.76
C TRP A 302 -4.35 9.58 -9.10
N GLY A 303 -3.10 9.99 -8.88
CA GLY A 303 -2.66 11.38 -9.10
C GLY A 303 -1.32 11.49 -9.83
N ALA A 304 -1.09 12.61 -10.53
CA ALA A 304 0.17 12.88 -11.23
C ALA A 304 1.29 13.30 -10.25
N ASP A 305 2.49 12.75 -10.48
CA ASP A 305 3.72 12.89 -9.71
C ASP A 305 4.04 14.32 -9.22
N SER A 306 3.98 14.53 -7.90
CA SER A 306 4.91 15.40 -7.15
C SER A 306 4.68 15.40 -5.62
N ASP A 307 3.60 14.80 -5.11
CA ASP A 307 3.32 14.70 -3.68
C ASP A 307 3.86 13.42 -3.03
N GLY A 308 5.20 13.26 -3.05
CA GLY A 308 5.94 12.35 -2.15
C GLY A 308 5.46 10.89 -2.04
N MET A 309 5.83 10.25 -0.93
CA MET A 309 5.31 8.93 -0.52
C MET A 309 3.95 9.11 0.17
N GLN A 310 2.96 9.75 -0.47
CA GLN A 310 1.55 9.45 -0.16
C GLN A 310 1.20 8.06 -0.71
N ALA A 311 2.06 7.09 -0.37
CA ALA A 311 1.99 5.72 -0.78
C ALA A 311 0.82 5.06 -0.08
N LEU A 312 0.35 3.97 -0.69
CA LEU A 312 -0.61 3.06 -0.10
C LEU A 312 -0.24 2.73 1.35
N ARG A 313 -1.04 3.29 2.26
CA ARG A 313 -0.97 3.06 3.70
C ARG A 313 -2.16 2.23 4.12
N PHE A 314 -1.91 1.07 4.70
CA PHE A 314 -2.96 0.15 5.10
C PHE A 314 -3.62 0.58 6.42
N VAL A 315 -4.96 0.51 6.48
CA VAL A 315 -5.74 0.66 7.71
C VAL A 315 -6.58 -0.61 7.89
N GLU A 316 -6.39 -1.30 9.01
CA GLU A 316 -7.13 -2.52 9.37
C GLU A 316 -8.64 -2.32 9.28
N HIS A 317 -9.32 -3.30 8.71
CA HIS A 317 -10.77 -3.34 8.60
C HIS A 317 -11.31 -4.78 8.59
N HIS A 318 -12.60 -4.90 8.95
CA HIS A 318 -13.41 -6.13 8.97
C HIS A 318 -12.95 -7.24 9.93
N ILE A 319 -11.78 -7.15 10.57
CA ILE A 319 -11.30 -8.24 11.43
C ILE A 319 -12.18 -8.44 12.67
N ASP A 320 -12.62 -7.33 13.29
CA ASP A 320 -13.57 -7.42 14.41
C ASP A 320 -14.90 -8.02 13.97
N GLN A 321 -15.37 -7.69 12.76
CA GLN A 321 -16.60 -8.26 12.22
C GLN A 321 -16.48 -9.78 12.03
N LEU A 322 -15.35 -10.26 11.50
CA LEU A 322 -15.08 -11.69 11.39
C LEU A 322 -15.14 -12.39 12.76
N ARG A 323 -14.56 -11.77 13.78
CA ARG A 323 -14.56 -12.32 15.15
C ARG A 323 -15.96 -12.30 15.78
N GLU A 324 -16.64 -11.17 15.73
CA GLU A 324 -17.86 -10.89 16.49
C GLU A 324 -19.11 -11.43 15.80
N ASP A 325 -19.24 -11.25 14.48
CA ASP A 325 -20.43 -11.65 13.73
C ASP A 325 -20.33 -13.08 13.16
N PHE A 326 -19.10 -13.55 12.91
CA PHE A 326 -18.85 -14.83 12.24
C PHE A 326 -18.05 -15.83 13.08
N GLY A 327 -17.69 -15.48 14.33
CA GLY A 327 -17.03 -16.40 15.26
C GLY A 327 -15.62 -16.82 14.85
N VAL A 328 -14.96 -16.05 13.98
CA VAL A 328 -13.59 -16.33 13.54
C VAL A 328 -12.61 -16.08 14.69
N GLN A 329 -11.85 -17.11 15.04
CA GLN A 329 -10.82 -17.10 16.08
C GLN A 329 -9.42 -17.05 15.48
N ASP A 330 -9.26 -17.55 14.26
CA ASP A 330 -7.95 -17.71 13.62
C ASP A 330 -8.03 -17.45 12.12
N ILE A 331 -7.18 -16.54 11.64
CA ILE A 331 -7.01 -16.25 10.21
C ILE A 331 -5.77 -17.00 9.75
N GLU A 332 -5.97 -18.25 9.36
CA GLU A 332 -4.88 -19.22 9.20
C GLU A 332 -4.09 -18.97 7.92
N LEU A 333 -4.78 -18.63 6.84
CA LEU A 333 -4.25 -18.60 5.48
C LEU A 333 -4.78 -17.38 4.71
N VAL A 334 -3.90 -16.72 3.96
CA VAL A 334 -4.25 -15.80 2.89
C VAL A 334 -3.64 -16.30 1.58
N VAL A 335 -4.42 -16.26 0.50
CA VAL A 335 -3.98 -16.62 -0.86
C VAL A 335 -4.20 -15.41 -1.76
N PRO A 336 -3.15 -14.66 -2.14
CA PRO A 336 -3.32 -13.52 -3.03
C PRO A 336 -3.61 -13.99 -4.45
N THR A 337 -4.51 -13.30 -5.15
CA THR A 337 -4.76 -13.51 -6.58
C THR A 337 -3.62 -12.96 -7.42
N HIS A 338 -3.09 -11.78 -7.10
CA HIS A 338 -2.02 -11.15 -7.88
C HIS A 338 -1.22 -10.12 -7.07
N THR A 339 -0.24 -9.49 -7.72
CA THR A 339 0.82 -8.72 -7.05
C THR A 339 0.49 -7.25 -6.79
N HIS A 340 -0.69 -6.78 -7.20
CA HIS A 340 -1.04 -5.37 -7.07
C HIS A 340 -1.24 -4.98 -5.60
N ASP A 341 -0.72 -3.80 -5.29
CA ASP A 341 -0.60 -3.25 -3.95
C ASP A 341 -1.93 -3.05 -3.22
N ASP A 342 -2.98 -2.66 -3.92
CA ASP A 342 -4.32 -2.50 -3.38
C ASP A 342 -4.98 -3.83 -2.96
N HIS A 343 -4.48 -4.99 -3.42
CA HIS A 343 -4.96 -6.33 -3.04
C HIS A 343 -4.13 -7.00 -1.95
N VAL A 344 -2.84 -6.65 -1.84
CA VAL A 344 -1.89 -7.33 -0.94
C VAL A 344 -1.41 -6.51 0.25
N CYS A 345 -1.72 -5.21 0.31
CA CYS A 345 -1.17 -4.30 1.31
C CYS A 345 -1.50 -4.66 2.77
N GLY A 346 -2.60 -5.38 3.01
CA GLY A 346 -3.00 -5.83 4.34
C GLY A 346 -2.31 -7.12 4.80
N ILE A 347 -1.66 -7.87 3.90
CA ILE A 347 -1.08 -9.18 4.23
C ILE A 347 0.01 -9.07 5.31
N PRO A 348 0.98 -8.13 5.29
CA PRO A 348 1.97 -8.03 6.37
C PRO A 348 1.35 -7.79 7.75
N PHE A 349 0.24 -7.04 7.82
CA PHE A 349 -0.51 -6.85 9.06
C PHE A 349 -1.06 -8.19 9.57
N LEU A 350 -1.68 -9.00 8.69
CA LEU A 350 -2.16 -10.34 9.04
C LEU A 350 -1.03 -11.25 9.55
N GLN A 351 0.11 -11.28 8.84
CA GLN A 351 1.27 -12.11 9.23
C GLN A 351 1.80 -11.71 10.60
N LYS A 352 1.90 -10.41 10.86
CA LYS A 352 2.46 -9.88 12.10
C LYS A 352 1.55 -10.09 13.31
N HIS A 353 0.25 -9.91 13.15
CA HIS A 353 -0.70 -9.89 14.26
C HIS A 353 -1.45 -11.20 14.49
N PHE A 354 -1.60 -12.01 13.45
CA PHE A 354 -2.36 -13.27 13.50
C PHE A 354 -1.50 -14.49 13.13
N GLY A 355 -0.24 -14.29 12.73
CA GLY A 355 0.63 -15.40 12.30
C GLY A 355 0.21 -16.05 10.98
N THR A 356 -0.72 -15.40 10.25
CA THR A 356 -1.34 -15.88 9.02
C THR A 356 -0.29 -16.33 8.00
N LYS A 357 -0.51 -17.51 7.41
CA LYS A 357 0.34 -18.03 6.33
C LYS A 357 -0.08 -17.41 5.01
N CYS A 358 0.90 -17.12 4.15
CA CYS A 358 0.63 -16.69 2.77
C CYS A 358 1.03 -17.82 1.83
N TRP A 359 0.09 -18.33 1.04
CA TRP A 359 0.38 -19.27 -0.04
C TRP A 359 0.10 -18.57 -1.35
N ALA A 360 1.07 -18.55 -2.27
CA ALA A 360 0.94 -17.81 -3.51
C ALA A 360 1.41 -18.67 -4.69
N LEU A 361 0.84 -18.44 -5.88
CA LEU A 361 1.36 -18.96 -7.12
C LEU A 361 2.82 -18.51 -7.31
N ASP A 362 3.67 -19.36 -7.87
CA ASP A 362 5.10 -19.08 -8.13
C ASP A 362 5.38 -17.69 -8.72
N SER A 363 4.67 -17.32 -9.78
CA SER A 363 4.81 -16.02 -10.44
C SER A 363 4.40 -14.84 -9.56
N VAL A 364 3.42 -15.02 -8.68
CA VAL A 364 3.00 -14.00 -7.69
C VAL A 364 4.05 -13.90 -6.57
N ALA A 365 4.53 -15.06 -6.09
CA ALA A 365 5.52 -15.17 -5.03
C ALA A 365 6.86 -14.49 -5.41
N ASP A 366 7.30 -14.63 -6.66
CA ASP A 366 8.50 -13.98 -7.21
C ASP A 366 8.51 -12.47 -6.91
N VAL A 367 7.36 -11.80 -7.10
CA VAL A 367 7.24 -10.35 -6.96
C VAL A 367 7.05 -9.92 -5.51
N ILE A 368 6.10 -10.52 -4.79
CA ILE A 368 5.71 -10.03 -3.46
C ILE A 368 6.76 -10.33 -2.38
N THR A 369 7.68 -11.28 -2.62
CA THR A 369 8.75 -11.61 -1.66
C THR A 369 9.92 -10.62 -1.70
N ASP A 370 10.23 -10.03 -2.86
CA ASP A 370 11.26 -9.01 -3.05
C ASP A 370 10.77 -7.84 -3.93
N PRO A 371 9.92 -6.96 -3.41
CA PRO A 371 9.36 -5.87 -4.19
C PRO A 371 10.42 -4.85 -4.65
N ALA A 372 11.57 -4.76 -3.98
CA ALA A 372 12.67 -3.89 -4.43
C ALA A 372 13.27 -4.40 -5.74
N ALA A 373 13.44 -5.72 -5.88
CA ALA A 373 13.86 -6.31 -7.15
C ALA A 373 12.84 -6.06 -8.26
N TRP A 374 11.55 -6.07 -7.94
CA TRP A 374 10.46 -6.00 -8.93
C TRP A 374 9.78 -4.64 -9.08
N ALA A 375 10.32 -3.57 -8.49
CA ALA A 375 9.69 -2.24 -8.46
C ALA A 375 9.47 -1.56 -9.84
N SER A 376 9.96 -2.14 -10.94
CA SER A 376 9.55 -1.77 -12.30
C SER A 376 8.15 -2.28 -12.70
N THR A 377 7.62 -3.24 -11.95
CA THR A 377 6.27 -3.79 -12.13
C THR A 377 5.26 -2.77 -11.62
N PRO A 378 4.24 -2.40 -12.42
CA PRO A 378 3.23 -1.46 -11.95
C PRO A 378 2.50 -1.96 -10.70
N CYS A 379 2.06 -1.01 -9.86
CA CYS A 379 1.33 -1.28 -8.61
C CYS A 379 2.06 -2.26 -7.67
N CYS A 380 3.40 -2.27 -7.67
CA CYS A 380 4.18 -3.16 -6.81
C CYS A 380 4.20 -2.66 -5.36
N PHE A 381 3.70 -3.50 -4.44
CA PHE A 381 3.67 -3.16 -3.02
C PHE A 381 5.07 -3.15 -2.40
N HIS A 382 5.46 -2.02 -1.81
CA HIS A 382 6.83 -1.79 -1.33
C HIS A 382 7.30 -2.66 -0.15
N LYS A 383 6.40 -3.26 0.65
CA LYS A 383 6.78 -4.11 1.80
C LYS A 383 6.80 -5.59 1.38
N PRO A 384 7.88 -6.33 1.69
CA PRO A 384 7.95 -7.75 1.37
C PRO A 384 6.90 -8.56 2.14
N ILE A 385 6.35 -9.59 1.50
CA ILE A 385 5.38 -10.53 2.06
C ILE A 385 6.04 -11.91 2.15
N ALA A 386 6.00 -12.53 3.33
CA ALA A 386 6.58 -13.85 3.53
C ALA A 386 5.69 -14.96 2.94
N VAL A 387 6.06 -15.52 1.80
CA VAL A 387 5.36 -16.66 1.17
C VAL A 387 5.80 -17.96 1.83
N HIS A 388 4.86 -18.63 2.50
CA HIS A 388 5.11 -19.85 3.28
C HIS A 388 4.95 -21.13 2.46
N ARG A 389 4.22 -21.07 1.35
CA ARG A 389 4.10 -22.15 0.36
C ARG A 389 3.99 -21.53 -1.03
N ILE A 390 4.81 -22.02 -1.94
CA ILE A 390 4.71 -21.70 -3.36
C ILE A 390 3.84 -22.77 -4.01
N LEU A 391 2.78 -22.33 -4.70
CA LEU A 391 1.87 -23.16 -5.47
C LEU A 391 2.23 -23.05 -6.95
N HIS A 392 1.90 -24.08 -7.73
CA HIS A 392 2.14 -24.10 -9.18
C HIS A 392 0.84 -24.18 -9.97
N ASP A 393 0.92 -23.88 -11.27
CA ASP A 393 -0.23 -23.94 -12.19
C ASP A 393 -0.91 -25.32 -12.18
N GLY A 394 -2.22 -25.32 -11.89
CA GLY A 394 -3.05 -26.51 -11.77
C GLY A 394 -2.87 -27.27 -10.44
N GLU A 395 -2.09 -26.76 -9.49
CA GLU A 395 -1.89 -27.40 -8.20
C GLU A 395 -3.16 -27.32 -7.35
N ALA A 396 -3.59 -28.48 -6.84
CA ALA A 396 -4.69 -28.58 -5.90
C ALA A 396 -4.21 -28.48 -4.45
N PHE A 397 -5.00 -27.85 -3.59
CA PHE A 397 -4.80 -27.87 -2.16
C PHE A 397 -6.14 -27.96 -1.42
N THR A 398 -6.15 -28.64 -0.29
CA THR A 398 -7.33 -28.69 0.59
C THR A 398 -7.07 -27.79 1.79
N TRP A 399 -8.06 -26.99 2.15
CA TRP A 399 -8.07 -26.22 3.39
C TRP A 399 -9.37 -26.49 4.14
N ARG A 400 -9.27 -27.11 5.32
CA ARG A 400 -10.38 -27.39 6.26
C ARG A 400 -11.64 -27.99 5.63
N GLY A 401 -11.46 -28.94 4.71
CA GLY A 401 -12.56 -29.65 4.04
C GLY A 401 -13.05 -29.00 2.75
N PHE A 402 -12.51 -27.85 2.37
CA PHE A 402 -12.74 -27.23 1.06
C PHE A 402 -11.56 -27.53 0.14
N ASP A 403 -11.88 -27.95 -1.08
CA ASP A 403 -10.90 -28.21 -2.12
C ASP A 403 -10.73 -26.98 -2.99
N PHE A 404 -9.46 -26.65 -3.25
CA PHE A 404 -9.03 -25.54 -4.09
C PHE A 404 -8.06 -26.01 -5.16
N GLU A 405 -8.02 -25.26 -6.25
CA GLU A 405 -7.05 -25.39 -7.33
C GLU A 405 -6.54 -23.99 -7.67
N VAL A 406 -5.23 -23.83 -7.88
CA VAL A 406 -4.65 -22.57 -8.33
C VAL A 406 -4.21 -22.71 -9.77
N TYR A 407 -4.64 -21.77 -10.61
CA TYR A 407 -4.30 -21.73 -12.02
C TYR A 407 -3.51 -20.48 -12.34
N PHE A 408 -2.45 -20.63 -13.13
CA PHE A 408 -1.81 -19.52 -13.79
C PHE A 408 -2.78 -18.92 -14.81
N ALA A 409 -3.27 -17.73 -14.49
CA ALA A 409 -4.26 -16.98 -15.26
C ALA A 409 -3.77 -15.53 -15.41
N PRO A 410 -2.74 -15.30 -16.23
CA PRO A 410 -2.07 -14.01 -16.36
C PRO A 410 -2.96 -13.00 -17.11
N GLY A 411 -3.98 -12.42 -16.48
CA GLY A 411 -4.92 -11.53 -17.16
C GLY A 411 -4.51 -10.06 -17.07
N GLN A 412 -4.88 -9.38 -15.98
CA GLN A 412 -4.53 -7.97 -15.77
C GLN A 412 -3.01 -7.76 -15.66
N THR A 413 -2.29 -8.77 -15.17
CA THR A 413 -0.84 -8.80 -15.05
C THR A 413 -0.28 -10.18 -15.33
N GLU A 414 0.98 -10.28 -15.77
CA GLU A 414 1.67 -11.57 -15.92
C GLU A 414 1.72 -12.34 -14.59
N TYR A 415 1.72 -11.65 -13.45
CA TYR A 415 1.82 -12.25 -12.12
C TYR A 415 0.44 -12.41 -11.49
N HIS A 416 -0.41 -13.24 -12.09
CA HIS A 416 -1.82 -13.39 -11.71
C HIS A 416 -2.26 -14.86 -11.64
N ALA A 417 -2.98 -15.19 -10.58
CA ALA A 417 -3.55 -16.48 -10.26
C ALA A 417 -5.08 -16.40 -10.23
N LEU A 418 -5.72 -17.41 -10.82
CA LEU A 418 -7.12 -17.72 -10.56
C LEU A 418 -7.17 -18.82 -9.52
N ILE A 419 -7.87 -18.56 -8.42
CA ILE A 419 -8.06 -19.54 -7.34
C ILE A 419 -9.47 -20.08 -7.47
N LEU A 420 -9.61 -21.37 -7.76
CA LEU A 420 -10.89 -22.04 -7.88
C LEU A 420 -11.16 -22.82 -6.59
N GLY A 421 -12.31 -22.59 -5.95
CA GLY A 421 -12.76 -23.35 -4.78
C GLY A 421 -14.09 -24.05 -5.03
N ILE A 422 -14.28 -25.22 -4.42
CA ILE A 422 -15.60 -25.87 -4.31
C ILE A 422 -16.17 -25.54 -2.93
N ILE A 423 -17.09 -24.59 -2.87
CA ILE A 423 -17.64 -24.05 -1.62
C ILE A 423 -19.16 -24.13 -1.68
N ASP A 424 -19.78 -24.77 -0.69
CA ASP A 424 -21.23 -24.96 -0.58
C ASP A 424 -21.88 -25.55 -1.86
N GLY A 425 -21.16 -26.50 -2.49
CA GLY A 425 -21.59 -27.17 -3.71
C GLY A 425 -21.47 -26.33 -4.99
N LYS A 426 -20.86 -25.14 -4.93
CA LYS A 426 -20.61 -24.27 -6.09
C LYS A 426 -19.13 -24.19 -6.42
N ARG A 427 -18.82 -24.07 -7.71
CA ARG A 427 -17.49 -23.78 -8.24
C ARG A 427 -17.29 -22.27 -8.25
N VAL A 428 -16.52 -21.75 -7.31
CA VAL A 428 -16.26 -20.31 -7.13
C VAL A 428 -14.85 -20.00 -7.63
N ALA A 429 -14.74 -19.12 -8.62
CA ALA A 429 -13.46 -18.63 -9.13
C ALA A 429 -13.17 -17.24 -8.54
N PHE A 430 -12.13 -17.14 -7.70
CA PHE A 430 -11.56 -15.86 -7.29
C PHE A 430 -10.61 -15.40 -8.39
N GLY A 431 -11.11 -14.45 -9.18
CA GLY A 431 -10.50 -14.08 -10.46
C GLY A 431 -9.57 -12.88 -10.40
N GLY A 432 -9.44 -12.23 -9.24
CA GLY A 432 -8.76 -10.94 -9.09
C GLY A 432 -9.19 -9.98 -10.21
N ASP A 433 -8.24 -9.23 -10.75
CA ASP A 433 -8.54 -8.21 -11.77
C ASP A 433 -8.77 -8.72 -13.20
N ASN A 434 -9.01 -10.01 -13.41
CA ASN A 434 -9.06 -10.55 -14.77
C ASN A 434 -10.37 -10.22 -15.50
N LEU A 435 -11.51 -10.59 -14.93
CA LEU A 435 -12.81 -10.55 -15.60
C LEU A 435 -13.75 -9.59 -14.88
N PHE A 436 -14.23 -8.58 -15.61
CA PHE A 436 -15.27 -7.65 -15.16
C PHE A 436 -16.42 -7.57 -16.15
N LEU A 437 -17.47 -6.86 -15.76
CA LEU A 437 -18.62 -6.56 -16.61
C LEU A 437 -18.55 -5.10 -17.09
N PHE A 438 -18.64 -4.90 -18.40
CA PHE A 438 -18.65 -3.58 -19.03
C PHE A 438 -19.91 -3.40 -19.87
N ASN A 439 -20.44 -2.18 -19.90
CA ASN A 439 -21.56 -1.82 -20.77
C ASN A 439 -21.02 -1.05 -22.00
N PRO A 440 -21.04 -1.64 -23.20
CA PRO A 440 -20.51 -1.00 -24.41
C PRO A 440 -21.38 0.14 -24.96
N GLY A 441 -22.57 0.39 -24.38
CA GLY A 441 -23.36 1.60 -24.67
C GLY A 441 -23.87 1.71 -26.12
N ALA A 442 -24.08 0.60 -26.83
CA ALA A 442 -24.69 0.67 -28.15
C ALA A 442 -26.14 1.19 -28.07
N GLU A 443 -26.53 2.07 -29.00
CA GLU A 443 -27.87 2.65 -29.09
C GLU A 443 -28.95 1.56 -29.07
N GLY A 444 -29.63 1.42 -27.93
CA GLY A 444 -30.79 0.54 -27.76
C GLY A 444 -30.75 -0.45 -26.59
N ASN A 445 -29.61 -0.64 -25.89
CA ASN A 445 -29.57 -1.58 -24.75
C ASN A 445 -28.61 -1.13 -23.64
N GLU A 446 -28.99 -0.11 -22.86
CA GLU A 446 -28.23 0.38 -21.69
C GLU A 446 -28.10 -0.66 -20.54
N HIS A 447 -28.69 -1.85 -20.68
CA HIS A 447 -28.72 -2.88 -19.64
C HIS A 447 -27.87 -4.13 -19.93
N GLU A 448 -27.30 -4.25 -21.13
CA GLU A 448 -26.54 -5.45 -21.50
C GLU A 448 -25.05 -5.26 -21.19
N LYS A 449 -24.62 -5.81 -20.04
CA LYS A 449 -23.21 -5.87 -19.69
C LYS A 449 -22.57 -7.13 -20.31
N ILE A 450 -21.43 -6.95 -20.97
CA ILE A 450 -20.60 -8.03 -21.50
C ILE A 450 -19.44 -8.34 -20.55
N ALA A 451 -19.02 -9.60 -20.47
CA ALA A 451 -17.79 -9.97 -19.80
C ALA A 451 -16.58 -9.53 -20.64
N TYR A 452 -15.63 -8.84 -20.02
CA TYR A 452 -14.41 -8.40 -20.68
C TYR A 452 -13.17 -8.68 -19.82
N GLN A 453 -12.04 -8.82 -20.51
CA GLN A 453 -10.73 -8.99 -19.89
C GLN A 453 -10.03 -7.63 -19.81
N THR A 454 -9.67 -7.22 -18.59
CA THR A 454 -8.84 -6.03 -18.39
C THR A 454 -7.49 -6.14 -19.07
N THR A 455 -6.96 -5.01 -19.53
CA THR A 455 -5.73 -4.95 -20.31
C THR A 455 -4.94 -3.73 -19.91
N VAL A 456 -3.78 -3.95 -19.28
CA VAL A 456 -2.78 -2.92 -18.99
C VAL A 456 -1.48 -3.33 -19.65
N MET A 457 -1.09 -2.63 -20.73
CA MET A 457 0.10 -2.97 -21.52
C MET A 457 1.38 -3.02 -20.66
N ARG A 458 1.47 -2.13 -19.66
CA ARG A 458 2.60 -2.05 -18.75
C ARG A 458 2.67 -3.22 -17.76
N ASN A 459 1.67 -4.09 -17.68
CA ASN A 459 1.70 -5.25 -16.79
C ASN A 459 2.26 -6.51 -17.47
N SER A 460 3.33 -6.34 -18.27
CA SER A 460 3.97 -7.41 -19.05
C SER A 460 3.04 -8.10 -20.05
N PHE A 461 2.13 -7.35 -20.68
CA PHE A 461 1.09 -7.91 -21.54
C PHE A 461 1.63 -8.67 -22.78
N GLN A 462 1.07 -9.85 -23.04
CA GLN A 462 1.27 -10.66 -24.25
C GLN A 462 -0.10 -11.15 -24.76
N LEU A 463 -0.24 -11.53 -26.03
CA LEU A 463 -1.53 -12.02 -26.54
C LEU A 463 -1.95 -13.34 -25.89
N ASP A 464 -0.99 -14.24 -25.65
CA ASP A 464 -1.28 -15.57 -25.11
C ASP A 464 -1.83 -15.54 -23.68
N MET A 465 -1.50 -14.50 -22.92
CA MET A 465 -1.95 -14.28 -21.55
C MET A 465 -3.48 -14.38 -21.42
N HIS A 466 -4.20 -13.67 -22.29
CA HIS A 466 -5.65 -13.61 -22.22
C HIS A 466 -6.29 -14.87 -22.80
N ARG A 467 -5.67 -15.49 -23.82
CA ARG A 467 -6.08 -16.83 -24.27
C ARG A 467 -5.96 -17.86 -23.15
N ARG A 468 -4.89 -17.79 -22.34
CA ARG A 468 -4.73 -18.63 -21.17
C ARG A 468 -5.86 -18.43 -20.17
N CYS A 469 -6.25 -17.19 -19.86
CA CYS A 469 -7.42 -16.92 -19.01
C CYS A 469 -8.72 -17.53 -19.56
N ALA A 470 -9.00 -17.38 -20.87
CA ALA A 470 -10.15 -18.04 -21.50
C ALA A 470 -10.08 -19.57 -21.42
N ASN A 471 -8.91 -20.17 -21.62
CA ASN A 471 -8.70 -21.61 -21.49
C ASN A 471 -8.98 -22.09 -20.07
N VAL A 472 -8.47 -21.38 -19.06
CA VAL A 472 -8.74 -21.68 -17.65
C VAL A 472 -10.24 -21.58 -17.38
N MET A 473 -10.92 -20.50 -17.76
CA MET A 473 -12.38 -20.34 -17.57
C MET A 473 -13.19 -21.46 -18.25
N ARG A 474 -12.81 -21.86 -19.48
CA ARG A 474 -13.47 -22.97 -20.21
C ARG A 474 -13.24 -24.33 -19.57
N ALA A 475 -12.04 -24.56 -19.02
CA ALA A 475 -11.69 -25.82 -18.37
C ALA A 475 -12.35 -25.93 -17.00
N THR A 476 -12.32 -24.85 -16.22
CA THR A 476 -12.81 -24.85 -14.84
C THR A 476 -14.33 -24.66 -14.74
N LYS A 477 -14.99 -24.00 -15.70
CA LYS A 477 -16.45 -23.82 -15.73
C LYS A 477 -17.01 -23.39 -14.36
N PRO A 478 -16.58 -22.24 -13.81
CA PRO A 478 -17.09 -21.79 -12.52
C PRO A 478 -18.58 -21.42 -12.64
N ASP A 479 -19.30 -21.53 -11.53
CA ASP A 479 -20.68 -21.06 -11.40
C ASP A 479 -20.71 -19.56 -11.02
N LEU A 480 -19.66 -19.10 -10.33
CA LEU A 480 -19.52 -17.74 -9.83
C LEU A 480 -18.08 -17.27 -9.99
N VAL A 481 -17.90 -16.06 -10.51
CA VAL A 481 -16.63 -15.32 -10.45
C VAL A 481 -16.74 -14.25 -9.37
N CYS A 482 -15.75 -14.25 -8.49
CA CYS A 482 -15.48 -13.30 -7.44
C CYS A 482 -14.33 -12.40 -7.91
N PRO A 483 -14.61 -11.24 -8.51
CA PRO A 483 -13.59 -10.37 -9.09
C PRO A 483 -12.86 -9.52 -8.05
N GLY A 484 -11.69 -9.00 -8.38
CA GLY A 484 -10.89 -8.12 -7.51
C GLY A 484 -11.52 -6.75 -7.27
N HIS A 485 -12.49 -6.34 -8.09
CA HIS A 485 -13.24 -5.09 -7.96
C HIS A 485 -14.70 -5.29 -8.42
N GLY A 486 -15.62 -4.50 -7.86
CA GLY A 486 -17.02 -4.47 -8.30
C GLY A 486 -17.85 -5.68 -7.84
N ASP A 487 -18.98 -5.89 -8.53
CA ASP A 487 -19.98 -6.89 -8.14
C ASP A 487 -19.60 -8.33 -8.51
N LEU A 488 -20.17 -9.29 -7.77
CA LEU A 488 -20.07 -10.72 -8.08
C LEU A 488 -20.68 -11.05 -9.45
N ILE A 489 -20.06 -11.97 -10.19
CA ILE A 489 -20.44 -12.28 -11.57
C ILE A 489 -20.92 -13.73 -11.65
N ALA A 490 -22.22 -13.93 -11.88
CA ALA A 490 -22.75 -15.26 -12.20
C ALA A 490 -22.23 -15.69 -13.57
N ILE A 491 -21.70 -16.92 -13.64
CA ILE A 491 -21.13 -17.47 -14.86
C ILE A 491 -21.98 -18.66 -15.33
N ASP A 492 -22.26 -18.68 -16.64
CA ASP A 492 -22.82 -19.82 -17.33
C ASP A 492 -22.03 -20.06 -18.64
N GLN A 493 -22.43 -21.09 -19.39
CA GLN A 493 -21.76 -21.42 -20.66
C GLN A 493 -21.84 -20.29 -21.69
N SER A 494 -22.92 -19.50 -21.69
CA SER A 494 -23.08 -18.37 -22.61
C SER A 494 -22.11 -17.24 -22.26
N ARG A 495 -21.91 -16.95 -20.97
CA ARG A 495 -20.96 -15.95 -20.49
C ARG A 495 -19.51 -16.35 -20.77
N ILE A 496 -19.18 -17.63 -20.62
CA ILE A 496 -17.85 -18.15 -20.97
C ILE A 496 -17.61 -18.03 -22.49
N ALA A 497 -18.62 -18.32 -23.30
CA ALA A 497 -18.53 -18.16 -24.75
C ALA A 497 -18.37 -16.68 -25.15
N GLU A 498 -19.15 -15.78 -24.55
CA GLU A 498 -19.04 -14.33 -24.74
C GLU A 498 -17.65 -13.80 -24.39
N TYR A 499 -17.10 -14.21 -23.24
CA TYR A 499 -15.76 -13.83 -22.81
C TYR A 499 -14.66 -14.38 -23.74
N THR A 500 -14.82 -15.61 -24.23
CA THR A 500 -13.89 -16.22 -25.20
C THR A 500 -13.93 -15.47 -26.54
N ASP A 501 -15.12 -15.16 -27.05
CA ASP A 501 -15.31 -14.36 -28.27
C ASP A 501 -14.72 -12.94 -28.11
N TYR A 502 -14.91 -12.31 -26.95
CA TYR A 502 -14.28 -11.01 -26.66
C TYR A 502 -12.76 -11.09 -26.77
N ILE A 503 -12.13 -12.13 -26.22
CA ILE A 503 -10.68 -12.33 -26.28
C ILE A 503 -10.21 -12.55 -27.72
N GLU A 504 -10.90 -13.40 -28.48
CA GLU A 504 -10.56 -13.66 -29.89
C GLU A 504 -10.66 -12.39 -30.74
N ARG A 505 -11.73 -11.60 -30.60
CA ARG A 505 -11.89 -10.32 -31.29
C ARG A 505 -10.86 -9.30 -30.87
N LYS A 506 -10.56 -9.21 -29.56
CA LYS A 506 -9.53 -8.30 -29.05
C LYS A 506 -8.16 -8.64 -29.59
N GLU A 507 -7.78 -9.92 -29.57
CA GLU A 507 -6.51 -10.37 -30.12
C GLU A 507 -6.42 -10.05 -31.62
N ALA A 508 -7.46 -10.32 -32.40
CA ALA A 508 -7.50 -9.98 -33.82
C ALA A 508 -7.32 -8.47 -34.05
N ALA A 509 -8.00 -7.63 -33.27
CA ALA A 509 -7.87 -6.18 -33.34
C ALA A 509 -6.46 -5.69 -32.98
N PHE A 510 -5.81 -6.30 -31.99
CA PHE A 510 -4.44 -5.95 -31.60
C PHE A 510 -3.44 -6.34 -32.68
N ARG A 511 -3.58 -7.52 -33.29
CA ARG A 511 -2.74 -7.96 -34.41
C ARG A 511 -2.87 -7.06 -35.63
N ASP A 512 -4.06 -6.55 -35.93
CA ASP A 512 -4.31 -5.70 -37.08
C ASP A 512 -3.55 -4.35 -37.02
N VAL A 513 -3.20 -3.88 -35.82
CA VAL A 513 -2.55 -2.57 -35.62
C VAL A 513 -1.04 -2.63 -35.37
N VAL A 514 -0.46 -3.83 -35.29
CA VAL A 514 1.00 -4.01 -35.09
C VAL A 514 1.61 -4.89 -36.16
N HIS A 515 2.93 -4.83 -36.31
CA HIS A 515 3.65 -5.73 -37.21
C HIS A 515 3.80 -7.13 -36.60
N GLU A 516 4.07 -8.13 -37.45
CA GLU A 516 4.39 -9.47 -37.00
C GLU A 516 5.90 -9.63 -36.71
N PRO A 517 6.30 -10.40 -35.69
CA PRO A 517 5.44 -11.12 -34.73
C PRO A 517 4.81 -10.17 -33.71
N ALA A 518 3.48 -10.21 -33.56
CA ALA A 518 2.72 -9.22 -32.80
C ALA A 518 3.22 -9.04 -31.35
N ASP A 519 3.56 -10.14 -30.65
CA ASP A 519 4.07 -10.10 -29.28
C ASP A 519 5.37 -9.27 -29.15
N HIS A 520 6.18 -9.16 -30.21
CA HIS A 520 7.40 -8.34 -30.19
C HIS A 520 7.11 -6.83 -30.10
N PHE A 521 5.93 -6.40 -30.59
CA PHE A 521 5.55 -4.99 -30.66
C PHE A 521 4.59 -4.54 -29.55
N ILE A 522 4.07 -5.47 -28.74
CA ILE A 522 3.15 -5.17 -27.63
C ILE A 522 3.76 -5.45 -26.25
N ASP A 523 4.65 -6.44 -26.16
CA ASP A 523 5.23 -6.86 -24.89
C ASP A 523 6.32 -5.89 -24.45
N LEU A 524 5.96 -4.93 -23.61
CA LEU A 524 6.91 -3.93 -23.10
C LEU A 524 8.10 -4.58 -22.38
N PHE A 525 7.90 -5.72 -21.72
CA PHE A 525 8.89 -6.39 -20.90
C PHE A 525 9.40 -7.68 -21.55
N TRP A 526 9.55 -7.67 -22.88
CA TRP A 526 10.29 -8.72 -23.59
C TRP A 526 11.74 -8.79 -23.11
N ALA A 527 12.29 -7.70 -22.60
CA ALA A 527 13.51 -7.67 -21.79
C ALA A 527 13.27 -6.87 -20.50
N ARG A 528 13.79 -7.36 -19.37
CA ARG A 528 13.69 -6.70 -18.05
C ARG A 528 14.99 -6.89 -17.27
N MET A 529 15.43 -5.87 -16.55
CA MET A 529 16.60 -5.94 -15.69
C MET A 529 16.22 -5.99 -14.21
N LEU A 530 16.76 -6.97 -13.48
CA LEU A 530 16.54 -7.18 -12.05
C LEU A 530 17.89 -7.24 -11.30
N PRO A 531 17.96 -6.89 -10.00
CA PRO A 531 16.93 -6.16 -9.27
C PRO A 531 16.78 -4.73 -9.81
N TYR A 532 15.54 -4.25 -9.89
CA TYR A 532 15.25 -2.89 -10.36
C TYR A 532 15.75 -1.84 -9.38
N LEU A 533 15.62 -2.04 -8.07
CA LEU A 533 16.16 -1.13 -7.05
C LEU A 533 17.26 -1.81 -6.24
N SER A 534 18.47 -1.24 -6.30
CA SER A 534 19.65 -1.73 -5.58
C SER A 534 20.22 -0.69 -4.62
N LYS A 535 20.70 -1.15 -3.47
CA LYS A 535 21.52 -0.36 -2.54
C LYS A 535 22.83 -1.11 -2.31
N THR A 536 23.95 -0.42 -2.43
CA THR A 536 25.27 -1.05 -2.26
C THR A 536 26.26 -0.14 -1.52
N ARG A 537 27.37 -0.73 -1.07
CA ARG A 537 28.48 0.02 -0.46
C ARG A 537 29.44 0.55 -1.55
N PRO A 538 30.19 1.63 -1.28
CA PRO A 538 31.24 2.08 -2.19
C PRO A 538 32.20 0.95 -2.59
N LYS A 539 32.66 0.96 -3.84
CA LYS A 539 33.56 -0.05 -4.44
C LYS A 539 33.04 -1.50 -4.47
N SER A 540 31.78 -1.74 -4.13
CA SER A 540 31.18 -3.08 -4.19
C SER A 540 30.65 -3.39 -5.58
N LYS A 541 30.64 -4.68 -5.94
CA LYS A 541 30.00 -5.17 -7.16
C LYS A 541 28.49 -5.30 -6.94
N VAL A 542 27.72 -4.89 -7.93
CA VAL A 542 26.29 -5.19 -8.09
C VAL A 542 26.13 -6.05 -9.34
N THR A 543 25.34 -7.11 -9.24
CA THR A 543 25.02 -7.99 -10.37
C THR A 543 23.56 -7.76 -10.76
N TYR A 544 23.33 -7.55 -12.05
CA TYR A 544 22.02 -7.43 -12.66
C TYR A 544 21.75 -8.65 -13.54
N THR A 545 20.51 -9.12 -13.55
CA THR A 545 20.01 -10.17 -14.42
C THR A 545 19.07 -9.53 -15.44
N VAL A 546 19.44 -9.58 -16.72
CA VAL A 546 18.58 -9.20 -17.83
C VAL A 546 17.80 -10.44 -18.26
N ARG A 547 16.52 -10.51 -17.87
CA ARG A 547 15.58 -11.53 -18.32
C ARG A 547 15.06 -11.17 -19.69
N ILE A 548 15.07 -12.12 -20.62
CA ILE A 548 14.73 -11.93 -22.03
C ILE A 548 13.72 -13.00 -22.45
N ARG A 549 12.71 -12.59 -23.22
CA ARG A 549 11.76 -13.45 -23.94
C ARG A 549 11.99 -13.30 -25.44
N ASN A 550 12.18 -14.42 -26.12
CA ASN A 550 12.22 -14.40 -27.58
C ASN A 550 10.81 -14.39 -28.16
N ASN A 551 10.28 -13.19 -28.40
CA ASN A 551 8.98 -13.00 -29.06
C ASN A 551 9.05 -13.16 -30.59
N LEU A 552 10.22 -13.49 -31.16
CA LEU A 552 10.36 -13.75 -32.59
C LEU A 552 9.92 -15.17 -32.93
N GLU A 553 9.42 -15.37 -34.14
CA GLU A 553 9.08 -16.69 -34.69
C GLU A 553 10.30 -17.49 -35.19
N ARG A 554 11.50 -17.07 -34.81
CA ARG A 554 12.77 -17.73 -35.16
C ARG A 554 13.73 -17.76 -33.99
N THR A 555 14.69 -18.66 -34.04
CA THR A 555 15.85 -18.61 -33.17
C THR A 555 16.60 -17.29 -33.39
N ALA A 556 17.04 -16.66 -32.30
CA ALA A 556 17.82 -15.42 -32.34
C ALA A 556 18.90 -15.41 -31.26
N VAL A 557 19.99 -14.68 -31.51
CA VAL A 557 21.04 -14.43 -30.52
C VAL A 557 20.77 -13.10 -29.84
N TYR A 558 20.55 -13.13 -28.53
CA TYR A 558 20.44 -11.94 -27.71
C TYR A 558 21.78 -11.67 -27.06
N SER A 559 22.22 -10.42 -27.06
CA SER A 559 23.37 -9.99 -26.27
C SER A 559 23.06 -8.71 -25.52
N ALA A 560 23.67 -8.51 -24.35
CA ALA A 560 23.43 -7.34 -23.54
C ALA A 560 24.73 -6.78 -22.94
N ARG A 561 24.77 -5.46 -22.74
CA ARG A 561 25.85 -4.77 -22.03
C ARG A 561 25.29 -3.63 -21.18
N LEU A 562 25.96 -3.33 -20.06
CA LEU A 562 25.56 -2.20 -19.22
C LEU A 562 26.06 -0.88 -19.78
N LEU A 563 25.17 0.11 -19.76
CA LEU A 563 25.50 1.53 -19.88
C LEU A 563 25.36 2.14 -18.49
N VAL A 564 26.50 2.33 -17.82
CA VAL A 564 26.56 2.71 -16.42
C VAL A 564 26.52 4.23 -16.23
N ALA A 565 25.98 4.69 -15.10
CA ALA A 565 25.99 6.10 -14.71
C ALA A 565 27.41 6.64 -14.46
N SER A 566 27.56 7.97 -14.51
CA SER A 566 28.84 8.63 -14.20
C SER A 566 29.39 8.20 -12.84
N GLY A 567 30.65 7.75 -12.81
CA GLY A 567 31.35 7.27 -11.62
C GLY A 567 31.26 5.76 -11.36
N TRP A 568 30.34 5.06 -12.03
CA TRP A 568 30.28 3.59 -12.03
C TRP A 568 31.18 3.00 -13.11
N ALA A 569 31.67 1.78 -12.89
CA ALA A 569 32.45 1.05 -13.89
C ALA A 569 31.74 -0.27 -14.24
N PRO A 570 31.67 -0.66 -15.52
CA PRO A 570 31.21 -2.00 -15.88
C PRO A 570 32.20 -3.06 -15.39
N ASP A 571 31.68 -4.22 -14.99
CA ASP A 571 32.46 -5.40 -14.58
C ASP A 571 32.19 -6.55 -15.56
N GLY A 572 32.84 -6.48 -16.72
CA GLY A 572 32.72 -7.46 -17.80
C GLY A 572 32.43 -6.83 -19.16
N GLU A 573 32.48 -7.67 -20.19
CA GLU A 573 32.06 -7.33 -21.56
C GLU A 573 30.61 -7.78 -21.81
N ALA A 574 30.11 -7.58 -23.04
CA ALA A 574 28.79 -8.04 -23.42
C ALA A 574 28.68 -9.58 -23.33
N GLU A 575 27.59 -10.05 -22.72
CA GLU A 575 27.25 -11.48 -22.68
C GLU A 575 26.17 -11.80 -23.72
N SER A 576 26.05 -13.07 -24.13
CA SER A 576 25.06 -13.47 -25.15
C SER A 576 24.44 -14.83 -24.87
N ILE A 577 23.20 -15.00 -25.34
CA ILE A 577 22.41 -16.22 -25.23
C ILE A 577 21.64 -16.46 -26.54
N THR A 578 21.54 -17.71 -26.98
CA THR A 578 20.71 -18.10 -28.12
C THR A 578 19.37 -18.64 -27.63
N LEU A 579 18.27 -18.06 -28.10
CA LEU A 579 16.92 -18.43 -27.68
C LEU A 579 16.09 -18.94 -28.86
N GLN A 580 15.40 -20.06 -28.67
CA GLN A 580 14.37 -20.56 -29.59
C GLN A 580 13.11 -19.69 -29.54
N PRO A 581 12.21 -19.75 -30.53
CA PRO A 581 10.92 -19.04 -30.48
C PRO A 581 10.17 -19.32 -29.18
N GLY A 582 9.70 -18.27 -28.51
CA GLY A 582 8.97 -18.36 -27.23
C GLY A 582 9.85 -18.72 -26.01
N GLN A 583 11.15 -18.98 -26.19
CA GLN A 583 12.04 -19.32 -25.09
C GLN A 583 12.36 -18.09 -24.22
N ARG A 584 12.48 -18.30 -22.92
CA ARG A 584 12.98 -17.32 -21.94
C ARG A 584 14.46 -17.59 -21.62
N GLY A 585 15.23 -16.54 -21.37
CA GLY A 585 16.64 -16.62 -21.01
C GLY A 585 17.10 -15.49 -20.13
N GLU A 586 18.30 -15.63 -19.55
CA GLU A 586 18.86 -14.68 -18.59
C GLU A 586 20.32 -14.39 -18.94
N ILE A 587 20.69 -13.12 -18.87
CA ILE A 587 22.07 -12.63 -19.04
C ILE A 587 22.49 -11.93 -17.75
N MET A 588 23.66 -12.25 -17.20
CA MET A 588 24.16 -11.59 -15.99
C MET A 588 25.15 -10.49 -16.32
N LEU A 589 25.01 -9.32 -15.70
CA LEU A 589 25.88 -8.18 -15.95
C LEU A 589 26.35 -7.55 -14.63
N GLY A 590 27.63 -7.20 -14.53
CA GLY A 590 28.21 -6.61 -13.33
C GLY A 590 28.47 -5.11 -13.45
N ALA A 591 28.28 -4.36 -12.35
CA ALA A 591 28.73 -2.98 -12.22
C ALA A 591 29.44 -2.76 -10.87
N ILE A 592 30.50 -1.95 -10.86
CA ILE A 592 31.28 -1.59 -9.68
C ILE A 592 30.88 -0.19 -9.23
N ALA A 593 30.51 -0.08 -7.96
CA ALA A 593 30.09 1.16 -7.33
C ALA A 593 31.25 2.17 -7.21
N PRO A 594 30.97 3.48 -7.28
CA PRO A 594 31.97 4.53 -7.07
C PRO A 594 32.61 4.44 -5.68
N SER A 595 33.73 5.14 -5.51
CA SER A 595 34.41 5.24 -4.22
C SER A 595 33.72 6.16 -3.21
N GLN A 596 32.89 7.08 -3.69
CA GLN A 596 32.14 8.04 -2.88
C GLN A 596 30.72 7.54 -2.66
N VAL A 597 30.15 7.90 -1.50
CA VAL A 597 28.73 7.72 -1.23
C VAL A 597 27.93 8.73 -2.05
N ASP A 598 26.90 8.23 -2.72
CA ASP A 598 25.89 8.97 -3.47
C ASP A 598 24.54 8.30 -3.20
N PRO A 599 23.77 8.84 -2.24
CA PRO A 599 22.49 8.25 -1.82
C PRO A 599 21.39 8.46 -2.86
N ARG A 600 21.62 9.30 -3.88
CA ARG A 600 20.68 9.51 -4.98
C ARG A 600 20.60 8.26 -5.85
N ARG A 601 19.39 7.95 -6.31
CA ARG A 601 19.17 6.87 -7.29
C ARG A 601 19.81 7.26 -8.62
N ARG A 602 20.67 6.40 -9.13
CA ARG A 602 21.31 6.51 -10.45
C ARG A 602 20.73 5.45 -11.37
N LEU A 603 20.44 5.85 -12.60
CA LEU A 603 20.02 4.94 -13.65
C LEU A 603 21.21 4.16 -14.18
N ILE A 604 21.08 2.85 -14.21
CA ILE A 604 21.91 1.93 -14.98
C ILE A 604 21.02 1.35 -16.07
N TYR A 605 21.48 1.34 -17.31
CA TYR A 605 20.74 0.76 -18.42
C TYR A 605 21.42 -0.51 -18.91
N ALA A 606 20.64 -1.42 -19.49
CA ALA A 606 21.15 -2.46 -20.34
C ALA A 606 20.77 -2.17 -21.79
N GLU A 607 21.77 -2.07 -22.66
CA GLU A 607 21.56 -2.12 -24.09
C GLU A 607 21.44 -3.59 -24.51
N VAL A 608 20.37 -3.91 -25.23
CA VAL A 608 20.11 -5.27 -25.72
C VAL A 608 20.23 -5.27 -27.25
N LEU A 609 20.93 -6.26 -27.79
CA LEU A 609 21.08 -6.48 -29.22
C LEU A 609 20.44 -7.82 -29.61
N ILE A 610 19.80 -7.84 -30.77
CA ILE A 610 19.24 -9.04 -31.41
C ILE A 610 20.02 -9.29 -32.68
N ASP A 611 20.69 -10.43 -32.77
CA ASP A 611 21.59 -10.81 -33.88
C ASP A 611 22.62 -9.72 -34.23
N GLY A 612 23.17 -9.09 -33.19
CA GLY A 612 24.15 -8.00 -33.31
C GLY A 612 23.56 -6.63 -33.66
N VAL A 613 22.24 -6.50 -33.80
CA VAL A 613 21.55 -5.22 -34.04
C VAL A 613 21.03 -4.67 -32.71
N SER A 614 21.53 -3.50 -32.32
CA SER A 614 21.09 -2.81 -31.12
C SER A 614 19.62 -2.42 -31.17
N GLN A 615 18.91 -2.72 -30.09
CA GLN A 615 17.54 -2.26 -29.81
C GLN A 615 17.54 -1.02 -28.91
N GLY A 616 18.73 -0.54 -28.49
CA GLY A 616 18.88 0.57 -27.55
C GLY A 616 18.86 0.15 -26.06
N PRO A 617 18.91 1.13 -25.14
CA PRO A 617 18.86 0.91 -23.69
C PRO A 617 17.43 0.60 -23.22
N VAL A 618 16.91 -0.54 -23.62
CA VAL A 618 15.51 -0.94 -23.42
C VAL A 618 15.21 -1.45 -22.00
N CYS A 619 16.22 -1.63 -21.16
CA CYS A 619 16.04 -1.98 -19.76
C CYS A 619 16.81 -1.01 -18.85
N GLU A 620 16.23 -0.72 -17.70
CA GLU A 620 16.82 0.14 -16.69
C GLU A 620 16.69 -0.43 -15.27
N ALA A 621 17.58 0.03 -14.40
CA ALA A 621 17.54 -0.20 -12.96
C ALA A 621 18.08 1.03 -12.24
N LEU A 622 17.69 1.16 -10.98
CA LEU A 622 18.09 2.22 -10.07
C LEU A 622 19.05 1.67 -9.03
N VAL A 623 20.16 2.38 -8.83
CA VAL A 623 21.12 2.04 -7.79
C VAL A 623 21.55 3.27 -7.01
N SER A 624 21.74 3.11 -5.71
CA SER A 624 22.40 4.11 -4.86
C SER A 624 23.52 3.49 -4.05
N THR A 625 24.45 4.35 -3.63
CA THR A 625 25.53 3.95 -2.72
C THR A 625 25.26 4.55 -1.34
N LEU A 626 25.25 3.70 -0.32
CA LEU A 626 24.97 4.09 1.05
C LEU A 626 26.21 3.87 1.94
N PRO A 627 26.32 4.60 3.07
CA PRO A 627 27.31 4.31 4.10
C PRO A 627 27.20 2.86 4.61
N SER A 628 28.30 2.35 5.14
CA SER A 628 28.47 0.96 5.59
C SER A 628 27.59 0.56 6.76
#